data_AF-A0A2T2WQV3-F1
#
_entry.id   AF-A0A2T2WQV3-F1
#
_cell.length_a   1.000
_cell.length_b   1.000
_cell.length_c   1.000
_cell.angle_alpha   90.00
_cell.angle_beta   90.00
_cell.angle_gamma   90.00
#
_symmetry.space_group_name_H-M   'P 1'
#
loop_
_entity.id
_entity.type
_entity.pdbx_description
1 polymer ?
#
loop_
_entity_poly.entity_id
_entity_poly.type
_entity_poly.pdbx_seq_one_letter_code
_entity_poly.pdbx_strand_id
1 'polypeptide(L)' 'MDEPKGSKQPYSVDPRQPPSGRWTGRVAVDDASTGKRQEMTQTFDTKKEAKNWAEKESAQ' A
#
# COMPACT_ATOMS: atom_id res chain seq x y z
N MET A 1 21.16 -7.24 18.31
CA MET A 1 20.10 -8.21 18.02
C MET A 1 19.31 -7.61 16.88
N ASP A 2 19.84 -7.75 15.67
CA ASP A 2 19.20 -7.24 14.48
C ASP A 2 18.18 -8.29 14.05
N GLU A 3 16.93 -8.07 14.46
CA GLU A 3 15.79 -8.87 13.97
C GLU A 3 15.86 -8.92 12.43
N PRO A 4 15.86 -10.11 11.82
CA PRO A 4 15.62 -10.20 10.39
C PRO A 4 14.17 -9.74 10.20
N LYS A 5 13.98 -8.49 9.77
CA LYS A 5 12.69 -7.94 9.37
C LYS A 5 12.18 -8.82 8.24
N GLY A 6 11.42 -9.84 8.63
CA GLY A 6 10.95 -10.91 7.76
C GLY A 6 10.33 -10.33 6.52
N SER A 7 10.57 -11.01 5.40
CA SER A 7 9.99 -10.77 4.09
C SER A 7 8.53 -10.36 4.24
N LYS A 8 8.30 -9.03 4.29
CA LYS A 8 6.98 -8.47 4.50
C LYS A 8 6.28 -8.65 3.18
N GLN A 9 5.41 -9.66 3.10
CA GLN A 9 4.47 -9.82 2.00
C GLN A 9 3.85 -8.45 1.64
N PRO A 10 3.48 -8.23 0.37
CA PRO A 10 2.75 -7.05 -0.01
C PRO A 10 1.54 -6.92 0.92
N TYR A 11 1.47 -5.82 1.65
CA TYR A 11 0.36 -5.56 2.56
C TYR A 11 -0.32 -4.27 2.14
N SER A 12 -1.63 -4.38 1.88
CA SER A 12 -2.50 -3.23 1.76
C SER A 12 -2.70 -2.64 3.15
N VAL A 13 -2.31 -1.39 3.35
CA VAL A 13 -2.57 -0.69 4.61
C VAL A 13 -4.03 -0.22 4.58
N ASP A 14 -4.82 -0.48 5.63
CA ASP A 14 -6.23 -0.05 5.64
C ASP A 14 -6.29 1.47 5.34
N PRO A 15 -7.13 1.91 4.40
CA PRO A 15 -7.17 3.30 4.03
C PRO A 15 -7.47 4.15 5.25
N ARG A 16 -6.63 5.16 5.51
CA ARG A 16 -6.87 6.13 6.58
C ARG A 16 -7.42 7.41 5.96
N GLN A 17 -8.43 8.01 6.61
CA GLN A 17 -8.90 9.34 6.25
C GLN A 17 -8.06 10.39 7.01
N PRO A 18 -7.17 11.15 6.34
CA PRO A 18 -6.54 12.33 6.88
C PRO A 18 -7.58 13.46 7.08
N PRO A 19 -7.26 14.48 7.91
CA PRO A 19 -8.14 15.63 8.16
C PRO A 19 -8.50 16.43 6.89
N SER A 20 -7.79 16.18 5.79
CA SER A 20 -8.04 16.73 4.44
C SER A 20 -9.31 16.17 3.77
N GLY A 21 -9.99 15.19 4.36
CA GLY A 21 -11.23 14.60 3.85
C GLY A 21 -11.05 13.50 2.79
N ARG A 22 -9.90 13.43 2.10
CA ARG A 22 -9.59 12.42 1.07
C ARG A 22 -8.90 11.19 1.62
N TRP A 23 -9.44 10.00 1.35
CA TRP A 23 -8.88 8.71 1.74
C TRP A 23 -7.52 8.45 1.10
N THR A 24 -6.56 7.97 1.89
CA THR A 24 -5.23 7.61 1.36
C THR A 24 -5.09 6.10 1.31
N GLY A 25 -4.93 5.54 0.12
CA GLY A 25 -4.48 4.17 -0.10
C GLY A 25 -2.95 4.11 -0.05
N ARG A 26 -2.41 3.07 0.60
CA ARG A 26 -0.99 2.78 0.62
C ARG A 26 -0.78 1.31 0.29
N VAL A 27 0.17 1.04 -0.60
CA VAL A 27 0.56 -0.31 -0.98
C VAL A 27 2.07 -0.37 -1.04
N ALA A 28 2.62 -1.50 -0.60
CA ALA A 28 3.99 -1.84 -0.92
C ALA A 28 3.98 -3.08 -1.81
N VAL A 29 4.46 -2.93 -3.05
CA VAL A 29 4.62 -4.03 -4.01
C VAL A 29 6.11 -4.36 -4.13
N ASP A 30 6.42 -5.63 -4.38
CA ASP A 30 7.78 -6.02 -4.76
C ASP A 30 7.93 -5.87 -6.27
N ASP A 31 8.75 -4.94 -6.70
CA ASP A 31 8.99 -4.70 -8.12
C ASP A 31 9.91 -5.80 -8.66
N ALA A 32 9.34 -6.76 -9.38
CA ALA A 32 10.06 -7.91 -9.92
C ALA A 32 11.17 -7.53 -10.93
N SER A 33 11.09 -6.34 -11.53
CA SER A 33 12.10 -5.85 -12.48
C SER A 33 13.36 -5.33 -11.79
N THR A 34 13.22 -4.70 -10.63
CA THR A 34 14.32 -4.10 -9.86
C THR A 34 14.70 -4.94 -8.63
N GLY A 35 13.87 -5.91 -8.24
CA GLY A 35 14.02 -6.69 -7.01
C GLY A 35 13.88 -5.84 -5.75
N LYS A 36 13.20 -4.68 -5.84
CA LYS A 36 13.04 -3.73 -4.75
C LYS A 36 11.57 -3.55 -4.40
N ARG A 37 11.32 -3.41 -3.11
CA ARG A 37 10.01 -2.98 -2.60
C ARG A 37 9.75 -1.53 -3.01
N GLN A 38 8.67 -1.29 -3.74
CA GLN A 38 8.14 0.04 -4.03
C GLN A 38 6.92 0.33 -3.17
N GLU A 39 6.94 1.46 -2.46
CA GLU A 39 5.78 1.98 -1.73
C GLU A 39 5.04 2.98 -2.60
N MET A 40 3.79 2.66 -2.95
CA MET A 40 2.88 3.53 -3.67
C MET A 40 1.85 4.13 -2.71
N THR A 41 1.62 5.43 -2.84
CA THR A 41 0.60 6.16 -2.08
C THR A 41 -0.28 6.93 -3.04
N GLN A 42 -1.60 6.77 -2.92
CA GLN A 42 -2.57 7.48 -3.74
C GLN A 42 -3.76 7.95 -2.88
N THR A 43 -4.31 9.12 -3.22
CA THR A 43 -5.46 9.70 -2.52
C THR A 43 -6.73 9.58 -3.36
N PHE A 44 -7.84 9.28 -2.69
CA PHE A 44 -9.15 9.02 -3.27
C PHE A 44 -10.23 9.77 -2.49
N ASP A 45 -11.36 10.03 -3.12
CA ASP A 45 -12.48 10.69 -2.45
C ASP A 45 -13.25 9.72 -1.53
N THR A 46 -13.21 8.41 -1.78
CA THR A 46 -13.89 7.41 -0.94
C THR A 46 -12.98 6.30 -0.39
N LYS A 47 -13.35 5.73 0.76
CA LYS A 47 -12.67 4.56 1.36
C LYS A 47 -12.65 3.37 0.40
N LYS A 48 -13.77 3.17 -0.32
CA LYS A 48 -13.97 2.04 -1.21
C LYS A 48 -12.98 2.08 -2.38
N GLU A 49 -12.76 3.25 -2.96
CA GLU A 49 -11.77 3.45 -4.03
C GLU A 49 -10.35 3.20 -3.52
N ALA A 50 -10.00 3.79 -2.38
CA ALA A 50 -8.67 3.60 -1.78
C ALA A 50 -8.38 2.13 -1.45
N LYS A 51 -9.38 1.39 -0.94
CA LYS A 51 -9.25 -0.03 -0.63
C LYS A 51 -9.13 -0.88 -1.91
N ASN A 52 -10.03 -0.68 -2.88
CA ASN A 52 -10.03 -1.46 -4.12
C ASN A 52 -8.74 -1.24 -4.92
N TRP A 53 -8.27 0.01 -4.99
CA TRP A 53 -6.97 0.31 -5.57
C TRP A 53 -5.85 -0.41 -4.83
N ALA A 54 -5.82 -0.33 -3.49
CA ALA A 54 -4.76 -0.96 -2.73
C ALA A 54 -4.72 -2.49 -2.91
N GLU A 55 -5.89 -3.13 -2.85
CA GLU A 55 -6.05 -4.56 -3.07
C GLU A 55 -5.58 -4.96 -4.48
N LYS A 56 -5.96 -4.20 -5.51
CA LYS A 56 -5.55 -4.44 -6.91
C LYS A 56 -4.04 -4.36 -7.11
N GLU A 57 -3.40 -3.33 -6.56
CA GLU A 57 -1.94 -3.15 -6.69
C GLU A 57 -1.17 -4.20 -5.87
N SER A 58 -1.66 -4.57 -4.69
CA SER A 58 -1.02 -5.59 -3.84
C SER A 58 -1.12 -7.03 -4.37
N ALA A 59 -2.01 -7.26 -5.34
CA ALA A 59 -2.25 -8.56 -5.95
C ALA A 59 -1.55 -8.72 -7.33
N GLN A 60 -0.79 -7.72 -7.78
CA GLN A 60 0.03 -7.81 -8.99
C GLN A 60 1.33 -8.59 -8.77
#